data_AF-A0A7W9NID0-F1
#
_entry.id   AF-A0A7W9NID0-F1
#
_cell.length_a   1.000
_cell.length_b   1.000
_cell.length_c   1.000
_cell.angle_alpha   90.00
_cell.angle_beta   90.00
_cell.angle_gamma   90.00
#
_symmetry.space_group_name_H-M   'P 1'
#
loop_
_entity.id
_entity.type
_entity.pdbx_description
1 polymer ?
#
loop_
_entity_poly.entity_id
_entity_poly.type
_entity_poly.pdbx_seq_one_letter_code
_entity_poly.pdbx_strand_id
1 'polypeptide(L)'
;MEPRPEDLNAWVDAGFARGEAAVWRRWGFTVATARAWISAGVTTGLTAAQWAIAGVTPSSVAGWRDAGISPADAVRWHEFGVGLRAAAEFRSRGITPEQAWSQRTHGTDNPADVEVVQRFREAGVAGPVLSSYLLRQWLDEQALEWARQGVDAADAMGWRELGLTPAEGGELARAGRRPVTELREWWRVGIPFEEVADWLGAGLGPDEAAGHRANGVTVEQAARLRDQRRRRREPDE
;
A
#
# COMPACT_ATOMS: atom_id res chain seq x y z
N MET A 1 13.30 -3.75 10.81
CA MET A 1 13.62 -5.19 10.69
C MET A 1 12.50 -5.95 11.36
N GLU A 2 11.75 -6.79 10.63
CA GLU A 2 10.80 -7.69 11.28
C GLU A 2 11.57 -8.76 12.07
N PRO A 3 11.13 -9.11 13.28
CA PRO A 3 11.81 -10.10 14.09
C PRO A 3 11.69 -11.48 13.44
N ARG A 4 12.83 -12.14 13.21
CA ARG A 4 12.88 -13.48 12.64
C ARG A 4 12.26 -14.48 13.63
N PRO A 5 11.43 -15.45 13.18
CA PRO A 5 10.88 -16.49 14.05
C PRO A 5 11.98 -17.28 14.76
N GLU A 6 11.79 -17.52 16.05
CA GLU A 6 12.70 -18.28 16.89
C GLU A 6 12.80 -19.75 16.42
N ASP A 7 13.81 -20.48 16.89
CA ASP A 7 13.93 -21.91 16.58
C ASP A 7 12.84 -22.74 17.27
N LEU A 8 12.49 -23.89 16.69
CA LEU A 8 11.40 -24.76 17.13
C LEU A 8 11.53 -25.16 18.61
N ASN A 9 12.75 -25.34 19.11
CA ASN A 9 12.97 -25.68 20.51
C ASN A 9 12.51 -24.56 21.45
N ALA A 10 12.76 -23.29 21.12
CA ALA A 10 12.28 -22.15 21.90
C ALA A 10 10.74 -22.06 21.93
N TRP A 11 10.06 -22.54 20.88
CA TRP A 11 8.60 -22.64 20.85
C TRP A 11 8.07 -23.75 21.77
N VAL A 12 8.73 -24.90 21.76
CA VAL A 12 8.39 -26.03 22.65
C VAL A 12 8.63 -25.64 24.10
N ASP A 13 9.74 -24.96 24.40
CA ASP A 13 10.06 -24.43 25.74
C ASP A 13 9.04 -23.36 26.19
N ALA A 14 8.49 -22.60 25.23
CA ALA A 14 7.37 -21.69 25.46
C ALA A 14 6.01 -22.42 25.63
N GLY A 15 5.98 -23.75 25.58
CA GLY A 15 4.78 -24.55 25.81
C GLY A 15 3.88 -24.74 24.59
N PHE A 16 4.36 -24.44 23.37
CA PHE A 16 3.62 -24.75 22.15
C PHE A 16 3.85 -26.22 21.75
N ALA A 17 2.79 -26.88 21.28
CA ALA A 17 2.95 -28.19 20.66
C ALA A 17 3.81 -28.08 19.39
N ARG A 18 4.70 -29.05 19.16
CA ARG A 18 5.67 -29.02 18.05
C ARG A 18 5.03 -28.80 16.68
N GLY A 19 3.87 -29.40 16.45
CA GLY A 19 3.11 -29.23 15.20
C GLY A 19 2.53 -27.83 15.04
N GLU A 20 1.99 -27.23 16.11
CA GLU A 20 1.47 -25.86 16.10
C GLU A 20 2.60 -24.85 15.90
N ALA A 21 3.70 -25.02 16.64
CA ALA A 21 4.90 -24.20 16.51
C ALA A 21 5.42 -24.17 15.07
N ALA A 22 5.41 -25.31 14.37
CA ALA A 22 5.82 -25.38 12.97
C ALA A 22 4.91 -24.52 12.07
N VAL A 23 3.59 -24.51 12.31
CA VAL A 23 2.64 -23.69 11.53
C VAL A 23 2.86 -22.20 11.79
N TRP A 24 2.95 -21.76 13.04
CA TRP A 24 3.19 -20.36 13.37
C TRP A 24 4.51 -19.85 12.76
N ARG A 25 5.59 -20.63 12.87
CA ARG A 25 6.89 -20.31 12.28
C ARG A 25 6.85 -20.25 10.75
N ARG A 26 6.13 -21.17 10.10
CA ARG A 26 5.98 -21.19 8.64
C ARG A 26 5.38 -19.88 8.12
N TRP A 27 4.48 -19.27 8.89
CA TRP A 27 3.87 -17.98 8.58
C TRP A 27 4.65 -16.77 9.13
N GLY A 28 5.87 -16.98 9.63
CA GLY A 28 6.76 -15.90 10.06
C GLY A 28 6.43 -15.29 11.43
N PHE A 29 5.49 -15.86 12.18
CA PHE A 29 5.18 -15.36 13.53
C PHE A 29 6.29 -15.72 14.51
N THR A 30 6.53 -14.87 15.50
CA THR A 30 7.35 -15.15 16.68
C THR A 30 6.48 -15.71 17.81
N VAL A 31 7.11 -16.27 18.84
CA VAL A 31 6.40 -16.75 20.05
C VAL A 31 5.55 -15.64 20.66
N ALA A 32 6.09 -14.42 20.74
CA ALA A 32 5.39 -13.27 21.29
C ALA A 32 4.14 -12.91 20.47
N THR A 33 4.26 -12.85 19.14
CA THR A 33 3.12 -12.51 18.27
C THR A 33 2.06 -13.61 18.29
N ALA A 34 2.47 -14.89 18.32
CA ALA A 34 1.55 -16.01 18.45
C ALA A 34 0.76 -15.96 19.77
N ARG A 35 1.41 -15.63 20.90
CA ARG A 35 0.71 -15.42 22.18
C ARG A 35 -0.28 -14.27 22.11
N ALA A 36 0.07 -13.17 21.46
CA ALA A 36 -0.85 -12.05 21.28
C ALA A 36 -2.11 -12.48 20.51
N TRP A 37 -1.95 -13.21 19.41
CA TRP A 37 -3.08 -13.78 18.65
C TRP A 37 -3.93 -14.73 19.50
N ILE A 38 -3.30 -15.64 20.25
CA ILE A 38 -4.01 -16.57 21.14
C ILE A 38 -4.79 -15.81 22.22
N SER A 39 -4.21 -14.76 22.81
CA SER A 39 -4.88 -13.92 23.81
C SER A 39 -6.08 -13.14 23.23
N ALA A 40 -6.03 -12.82 21.93
CA ALA A 40 -7.14 -12.25 21.18
C ALA A 40 -8.18 -13.31 20.73
N GLY A 41 -8.01 -14.56 21.16
CA GLY A 41 -8.90 -15.68 20.87
C GLY A 41 -8.70 -16.32 19.49
N VAL A 42 -7.56 -16.08 18.83
CA VAL A 42 -7.15 -16.74 17.58
C VAL A 42 -6.09 -17.79 17.89
N THR A 43 -6.50 -19.06 17.96
CA THR A 43 -5.64 -20.13 18.51
C THR A 43 -4.79 -20.86 17.48
N THR A 44 -5.08 -20.73 16.18
CA THR A 44 -4.34 -21.42 15.13
C THR A 44 -3.48 -20.46 14.30
N GLY A 45 -2.28 -20.91 13.93
CA GLY A 45 -1.36 -20.11 13.13
C GLY A 45 -1.87 -19.81 11.72
N LEU A 46 -2.69 -20.69 11.14
CA LEU A 46 -3.32 -20.44 9.83
C LEU A 46 -4.35 -19.32 9.91
N THR A 47 -5.24 -19.33 10.91
CA THR A 47 -6.24 -18.26 11.09
C THR A 47 -5.57 -16.92 11.41
N ALA A 48 -4.53 -16.92 12.25
CA ALA A 48 -3.74 -15.72 12.51
C ALA A 48 -3.04 -15.20 11.24
N ALA A 49 -2.53 -16.09 10.38
CA ALA A 49 -1.96 -15.69 9.09
C ALA A 49 -3.00 -15.02 8.19
N GLN A 50 -4.22 -15.56 8.10
CA GLN A 50 -5.29 -14.95 7.32
C GLN A 50 -5.65 -13.55 7.83
N TRP A 51 -5.77 -13.37 9.16
CA TRP A 51 -5.98 -12.05 9.73
C TRP A 51 -4.82 -11.09 9.48
N ALA A 52 -3.58 -11.56 9.62
CA ALA A 52 -2.40 -10.76 9.34
C ALA A 52 -2.31 -10.33 7.86
N ILE A 53 -2.64 -11.23 6.93
CA ILE A 53 -2.75 -10.93 5.50
C ILE A 53 -3.82 -9.87 5.23
N ALA A 54 -4.93 -9.91 5.99
CA ALA A 54 -5.97 -8.89 5.92
C ALA A 54 -5.57 -7.54 6.59
N GLY A 55 -4.31 -7.39 7.03
CA GLY A 55 -3.82 -6.22 7.75
C GLY A 55 -4.41 -6.06 9.15
N VAL A 56 -5.02 -7.12 9.70
CA VAL A 56 -5.63 -7.13 11.03
C VAL A 56 -4.58 -7.51 12.07
N THR A 57 -4.64 -6.85 13.21
CA THR A 57 -3.76 -7.07 14.37
C THR A 57 -4.48 -7.84 15.47
N PRO A 58 -3.76 -8.46 16.42
CA PRO A 58 -4.37 -9.06 17.61
C PRO A 58 -5.29 -8.09 18.37
N SER A 59 -4.97 -6.80 18.39
CA SER A 59 -5.77 -5.76 19.05
C SER A 59 -7.05 -5.39 18.30
N SER A 60 -7.11 -5.59 16.98
CA SER A 60 -8.25 -5.19 16.14
C SER A 60 -9.13 -6.35 15.70
N VAL A 61 -8.67 -7.60 15.84
CA VAL A 61 -9.41 -8.80 15.40
C VAL A 61 -10.76 -8.98 16.09
N ALA A 62 -10.89 -8.55 17.34
CA ALA A 62 -12.16 -8.62 18.08
C ALA A 62 -13.28 -7.89 17.32
N GLY A 63 -13.03 -6.68 16.80
CA GLY A 63 -14.03 -5.92 16.05
C GLY A 63 -14.49 -6.61 14.76
N TRP A 64 -13.60 -7.31 14.07
CA TRP A 64 -13.97 -8.10 12.88
C TRP A 64 -14.82 -9.32 13.24
N ARG A 65 -14.49 -10.00 14.34
CA ARG A 65 -15.26 -11.14 14.84
C ARG A 65 -16.63 -10.75 15.35
N ASP A 66 -16.73 -9.62 16.07
CA ASP A 66 -17.98 -9.07 16.58
C ASP A 66 -18.90 -8.62 15.44
N ALA A 67 -18.32 -8.16 14.32
CA ALA A 67 -19.06 -7.90 13.09
C ALA A 67 -19.48 -9.17 12.33
N GLY A 68 -19.14 -10.36 12.83
CA GLY A 68 -19.46 -11.65 12.19
C GLY A 68 -18.69 -11.90 10.89
N ILE A 69 -17.53 -11.26 10.72
CA ILE A 69 -16.68 -11.41 9.53
C ILE A 69 -15.66 -12.52 9.80
N SER A 70 -15.57 -13.49 8.90
CA SER A 70 -14.60 -14.58 9.00
C SER A 70 -13.19 -14.13 8.58
N PRO A 71 -12.12 -14.86 8.95
CA PRO A 71 -10.76 -14.53 8.50
C PRO A 71 -10.63 -14.57 6.98
N ALA A 72 -11.32 -15.50 6.31
CA ALA A 72 -11.34 -15.59 4.85
C ALA A 72 -12.06 -14.37 4.23
N ASP A 73 -13.22 -13.99 4.78
CA ASP A 73 -13.93 -12.78 4.35
C ASP A 73 -13.08 -11.53 4.58
N ALA A 74 -12.34 -11.47 5.69
CA ALA A 74 -11.47 -10.34 5.99
C ALA A 74 -10.33 -10.21 4.97
N VAL A 75 -9.73 -11.33 4.54
CA VAL A 75 -8.77 -11.33 3.43
C VAL A 75 -9.43 -10.80 2.16
N ARG A 76 -10.63 -11.27 1.81
CA ARG A 76 -11.37 -10.77 0.63
C ARG A 76 -11.67 -9.28 0.72
N TRP A 77 -12.17 -8.81 1.86
CA TRP A 77 -12.44 -7.40 2.07
C TRP A 77 -11.17 -6.57 1.96
N HIS A 78 -10.07 -7.05 2.52
CA HIS A 78 -8.76 -6.41 2.39
C HIS A 78 -8.28 -6.38 0.94
N GLU A 79 -8.40 -7.49 0.19
CA GLU A 79 -8.13 -7.54 -1.26
C GLU A 79 -8.97 -6.52 -2.04
N PHE A 80 -10.17 -6.17 -1.57
CA PHE A 80 -11.04 -5.17 -2.17
C PHE A 80 -10.85 -3.75 -1.61
N GLY A 81 -9.82 -3.53 -0.80
CA GLY A 81 -9.54 -2.24 -0.16
C GLY A 81 -10.60 -1.80 0.86
N VAL A 82 -11.39 -2.73 1.37
CA VAL A 82 -12.50 -2.48 2.30
C VAL A 82 -12.05 -2.71 3.73
N GLY A 83 -12.00 -1.65 4.53
CA GLY A 83 -11.71 -1.73 5.97
C GLY A 83 -12.91 -2.19 6.81
N LEU A 84 -12.65 -2.51 8.09
CA LEU A 84 -13.62 -3.07 9.05
C LEU A 84 -14.99 -2.37 9.03
N ARG A 85 -15.01 -1.04 9.13
CA ARG A 85 -16.27 -0.27 9.23
C ARG A 85 -17.19 -0.52 8.03
N ALA A 86 -16.64 -0.49 6.83
CA ALA A 86 -17.41 -0.72 5.61
C ALA A 86 -17.76 -2.21 5.46
N ALA A 87 -16.83 -3.12 5.79
CA ALA A 87 -17.09 -4.56 5.77
C ALA A 87 -18.23 -4.96 6.74
N ALA A 88 -18.29 -4.35 7.92
CA ALA A 88 -19.35 -4.55 8.90
C ALA A 88 -20.71 -4.01 8.39
N GLU A 89 -20.72 -2.88 7.68
CA GLU A 89 -21.92 -2.35 7.03
C GLU A 89 -22.43 -3.31 5.94
N PHE A 90 -21.56 -3.81 5.06
CA PHE A 90 -21.95 -4.84 4.08
C PHE A 90 -22.49 -6.09 4.75
N ARG A 91 -21.84 -6.55 5.82
CA ARG A 91 -22.27 -7.72 6.56
C ARG A 91 -23.64 -7.53 7.23
N SER A 92 -23.92 -6.34 7.77
CA SER A 92 -25.23 -6.00 8.34
C SER A 92 -26.37 -6.04 7.31
N ARG A 93 -26.03 -5.85 6.03
CA ARG A 93 -26.94 -5.95 4.88
C ARG A 93 -26.98 -7.35 4.25
N GLY A 94 -26.25 -8.32 4.80
CA GLY A 94 -26.14 -9.67 4.26
C GLY A 94 -25.34 -9.76 2.96
N ILE A 95 -24.55 -8.74 2.63
CA ILE A 95 -23.75 -8.68 1.40
C ILE A 95 -22.38 -9.34 1.64
N THR A 96 -22.03 -10.34 0.84
CA THR A 96 -20.71 -11.00 0.89
C THR A 96 -19.63 -10.15 0.18
N PRO A 97 -18.33 -10.40 0.43
CA PRO A 97 -17.26 -9.75 -0.32
C PRO A 97 -17.44 -9.85 -1.83
N GLU A 98 -17.80 -11.03 -2.34
CA GLU A 98 -17.96 -11.32 -3.76
C GLU A 98 -19.15 -10.56 -4.35
N GLN A 99 -20.25 -10.45 -3.60
CA GLN A 99 -21.42 -9.68 -4.02
C GLN A 99 -21.12 -8.18 -4.04
N ALA A 100 -20.43 -7.65 -3.03
CA ALA A 100 -20.02 -6.25 -3.00
C ALA A 100 -19.03 -5.93 -4.12
N TRP A 101 -18.10 -6.84 -4.40
CA TRP A 101 -17.19 -6.73 -5.52
C TRP A 101 -17.95 -6.75 -6.85
N SER A 102 -18.80 -7.76 -7.04
CA SER A 102 -19.63 -7.92 -8.23
C SER A 102 -20.43 -6.64 -8.47
N GLN A 103 -21.18 -6.13 -7.49
CA GLN A 103 -21.97 -4.89 -7.62
C GLN A 103 -21.12 -3.66 -7.99
N ARG A 104 -19.88 -3.55 -7.46
CA ARG A 104 -18.95 -2.48 -7.86
C ARG A 104 -18.45 -2.67 -9.30
N THR A 105 -18.28 -3.91 -9.74
CA THR A 105 -17.85 -4.28 -11.08
C THR A 105 -18.99 -4.42 -12.08
N HIS A 106 -20.27 -4.18 -11.72
CA HIS A 106 -21.35 -4.08 -12.73
C HIS A 106 -21.19 -2.84 -13.62
N GLY A 107 -20.24 -1.94 -13.31
CA GLY A 107 -19.74 -0.92 -14.25
C GLY A 107 -18.62 -1.43 -15.18
N THR A 108 -18.06 -2.62 -14.91
CA THR A 108 -16.95 -3.28 -15.62
C THR A 108 -17.38 -4.62 -16.24
N ASP A 109 -18.68 -4.83 -16.50
CA ASP A 109 -19.19 -5.99 -17.25
C ASP A 109 -18.74 -5.97 -18.72
N ASN A 110 -18.03 -4.91 -19.14
CA ASN A 110 -17.29 -4.87 -20.39
C ASN A 110 -16.10 -5.84 -20.32
N PRO A 111 -15.99 -6.83 -21.22
CA PRO A 111 -14.86 -7.76 -21.27
C PRO A 111 -13.48 -7.08 -21.26
N ALA A 112 -13.39 -5.87 -21.84
CA ALA A 112 -12.15 -5.09 -21.82
C ALA A 112 -11.74 -4.66 -20.40
N ASP A 113 -12.68 -4.32 -19.52
CA ASP A 113 -12.37 -3.92 -18.15
C ASP A 113 -11.94 -5.13 -17.30
N VAL A 114 -12.48 -6.32 -17.58
CA VAL A 114 -12.06 -7.58 -16.95
C VAL A 114 -10.61 -7.92 -17.30
N GLU A 115 -10.24 -7.80 -18.57
CA GLU A 115 -8.87 -8.01 -19.04
C GLU A 115 -7.90 -7.02 -18.37
N VAL A 116 -8.30 -5.76 -18.27
CA VAL A 116 -7.47 -4.73 -17.63
C VAL A 116 -7.31 -4.98 -16.12
N VAL A 117 -8.36 -5.38 -15.42
CA VAL A 117 -8.27 -5.76 -13.99
C VAL A 117 -7.33 -6.97 -13.82
N GLN A 118 -7.42 -7.96 -14.70
CA GLN A 118 -6.57 -9.14 -14.67
C GLN A 118 -5.10 -8.75 -14.89
N ARG A 119 -4.82 -7.87 -15.85
CA ARG A 119 -3.49 -7.32 -16.12
C ARG A 119 -2.87 -6.65 -14.90
N PHE A 120 -3.64 -5.84 -14.16
CA PHE A 120 -3.13 -5.20 -12.93
C PHE A 120 -2.78 -6.23 -11.86
N ARG A 121 -3.58 -7.29 -11.70
CA ARG A 121 -3.29 -8.37 -10.74
C ARG A 121 -2.05 -9.17 -11.13
N GLU A 122 -1.91 -9.52 -12.41
CA GLU A 122 -0.74 -10.24 -12.93
C GLU A 122 0.54 -9.41 -12.82
N ALA A 123 0.42 -8.09 -12.89
CA ALA A 123 1.51 -7.16 -12.60
C ALA A 123 1.85 -7.03 -11.10
N GLY A 124 1.18 -7.78 -10.21
CA GLY A 124 1.44 -7.78 -8.77
C GLY A 124 0.87 -6.58 -8.02
N VAL A 125 -0.06 -5.82 -8.62
CA VAL A 125 -0.69 -4.67 -7.95
C VAL A 125 -1.55 -5.18 -6.78
N ALA A 126 -1.26 -4.65 -5.59
CA ALA A 126 -2.00 -5.00 -4.38
C ALA A 126 -3.48 -4.61 -4.50
N GLY A 127 -4.36 -5.45 -3.95
CA GLY A 127 -5.81 -5.27 -4.00
C GLY A 127 -6.32 -3.90 -3.54
N PRO A 128 -5.86 -3.34 -2.40
CA PRO A 128 -6.20 -1.98 -1.99
C PRO A 128 -5.82 -0.90 -3.02
N VAL A 129 -4.63 -1.03 -3.62
CA VAL A 129 -4.15 -0.10 -4.65
C VAL A 129 -5.04 -0.22 -5.89
N LEU A 130 -5.24 -1.42 -6.42
CA LEU A 130 -6.13 -1.66 -7.56
C LEU A 130 -7.55 -1.11 -7.34
N SER A 131 -8.09 -1.27 -6.13
CA SER A 131 -9.41 -0.76 -5.76
C SER A 131 -9.48 0.77 -5.87
N SER A 132 -8.40 1.48 -5.54
CA SER A 132 -8.34 2.95 -5.67
C SER A 132 -8.43 3.45 -7.12
N TYR A 133 -7.88 2.68 -8.06
CA TYR A 133 -7.90 2.94 -9.51
C TYR A 133 -9.26 2.60 -10.11
N LEU A 134 -9.84 1.45 -9.74
CA LEU A 134 -11.18 1.03 -10.18
C LEU A 134 -12.25 2.03 -9.78
N LEU A 135 -12.21 2.52 -8.54
CA LEU A 135 -13.15 3.54 -8.04
C LEU A 135 -13.12 4.84 -8.85
N ARG A 136 -12.00 5.13 -9.51
CA ARG A 136 -11.78 6.33 -10.32
C ARG A 136 -11.86 6.07 -11.83
N GLN A 137 -12.11 4.81 -12.22
CA GLN A 137 -12.10 4.37 -13.61
C GLN A 137 -10.83 4.77 -14.37
N TRP A 138 -9.68 4.82 -13.68
CA TRP A 138 -8.40 5.12 -14.29
C TRP A 138 -7.59 3.81 -14.42
N LEU A 139 -7.58 3.23 -15.63
CA LEU A 139 -7.12 1.85 -15.87
C LEU A 139 -6.22 1.70 -17.11
N ASP A 140 -5.73 2.80 -17.66
CA ASP A 140 -4.81 2.80 -18.81
C ASP A 140 -3.39 2.29 -18.43
N GLU A 141 -2.47 2.28 -19.40
CA GLU A 141 -1.07 1.87 -19.17
C GLU A 141 -0.35 2.78 -18.15
N GLN A 142 -0.64 4.09 -18.16
CA GLN A 142 -0.07 5.01 -17.17
C GLN A 142 -0.54 4.66 -15.75
N ALA A 143 -1.83 4.36 -15.57
CA ALA A 143 -2.35 3.90 -14.29
C ALA A 143 -1.61 2.64 -13.80
N LEU A 144 -1.30 1.71 -14.70
CA LEU A 144 -0.58 0.49 -14.36
C LEU A 144 0.86 0.77 -13.90
N GLU A 145 1.57 1.69 -14.55
CA GLU A 145 2.91 2.10 -14.13
C GLU A 145 2.92 2.65 -12.69
N TRP A 146 1.97 3.54 -12.37
CA TRP A 146 1.82 4.07 -11.02
C TRP A 146 1.39 3.01 -10.00
N ALA A 147 0.46 2.13 -10.38
CA ALA A 147 -0.05 1.08 -9.51
C ALA A 147 1.02 0.03 -9.17
N ARG A 148 1.91 -0.31 -10.13
CA ARG A 148 3.07 -1.19 -9.90
C ARG A 148 4.04 -0.62 -8.85
N GLN A 149 4.07 0.70 -8.70
CA GLN A 149 4.87 1.37 -7.67
C GLN A 149 4.19 1.39 -6.29
N GLY A 150 2.97 0.83 -6.18
CA GLY A 150 2.20 0.77 -4.94
C GLY A 150 1.57 2.10 -4.53
N VAL A 151 1.45 3.06 -5.46
CA VAL A 151 0.90 4.39 -5.20
C VAL A 151 -0.64 4.34 -5.32
N ASP A 152 -1.37 4.88 -4.34
CA ASP A 152 -2.83 5.04 -4.44
C ASP A 152 -3.20 6.00 -5.59
N ALA A 153 -4.28 5.72 -6.30
CA ALA A 153 -4.69 6.50 -7.47
C ALA A 153 -4.83 8.01 -7.20
N ALA A 154 -5.26 8.42 -6.01
CA ALA A 154 -5.34 9.85 -5.66
C ALA A 154 -3.95 10.49 -5.55
N ASP A 155 -3.02 9.79 -4.91
CA ASP A 155 -1.65 10.27 -4.77
C ASP A 155 -0.93 10.24 -6.11
N ALA A 156 -1.15 9.21 -6.94
CA ALA A 156 -0.59 9.11 -8.28
C ALA A 156 -1.03 10.28 -9.18
N MET A 157 -2.32 10.64 -9.16
CA MET A 157 -2.80 11.84 -9.85
C MET A 157 -2.12 13.11 -9.30
N GLY A 158 -2.02 13.26 -7.97
CA GLY A 158 -1.37 14.42 -7.35
C GLY A 158 0.11 14.55 -7.72
N TRP A 159 0.86 13.44 -7.70
CA TRP A 159 2.26 13.43 -8.13
C TRP A 159 2.42 13.70 -9.62
N ARG A 160 1.53 13.15 -10.45
CA ARG A 160 1.51 13.42 -11.89
C ARG A 160 1.25 14.89 -12.18
N GLU A 161 0.31 15.54 -11.49
CA GLU A 161 0.04 16.97 -11.65
C GLU A 161 1.26 17.82 -11.25
N LEU A 162 2.02 17.38 -10.24
CA LEU A 162 3.30 18.02 -9.89
C LEU A 162 4.40 17.77 -10.93
N GLY A 163 4.20 16.86 -11.89
CA GLY A 163 5.16 16.52 -12.93
C GLY A 163 6.14 15.40 -12.55
N LEU A 164 5.85 14.61 -11.52
CA LEU A 164 6.67 13.46 -11.12
C LEU A 164 6.35 12.22 -11.97
N THR A 165 7.34 11.34 -12.12
CA THR A 165 7.16 10.02 -12.75
C THR A 165 6.66 8.99 -11.74
N PRO A 166 6.12 7.85 -12.21
CA PRO A 166 5.71 6.74 -11.35
C PRO A 166 6.80 6.32 -10.36
N ALA A 167 8.04 6.17 -10.82
CA ALA A 167 9.16 5.77 -9.97
C ALA A 167 9.47 6.80 -8.85
N GLU A 168 9.44 8.09 -9.18
CA GLU A 168 9.68 9.16 -8.20
C GLU A 168 8.55 9.21 -7.16
N GLY A 169 7.29 9.18 -7.58
CA GLY A 169 6.17 9.21 -6.64
C GLY A 169 6.04 7.90 -5.83
N GLY A 170 6.45 6.76 -6.40
CA GLY A 170 6.57 5.48 -5.67
C GLY A 170 7.57 5.53 -4.53
N GLU A 171 8.73 6.16 -4.75
CA GLU A 171 9.70 6.40 -3.67
C GLU A 171 9.16 7.30 -2.57
N LEU A 172 8.51 8.39 -2.95
CA LEU A 172 7.92 9.33 -2.00
C LEU A 172 6.80 8.67 -1.19
N ALA A 173 5.94 7.88 -1.84
CA ALA A 173 4.88 7.13 -1.18
C ALA A 173 5.45 6.11 -0.18
N ARG A 174 6.52 5.38 -0.55
CA ARG A 174 7.24 4.46 0.37
C ARG A 174 7.89 5.19 1.55
N ALA A 175 8.28 6.45 1.36
CA ALA A 175 8.75 7.32 2.44
C ALA A 175 7.61 7.95 3.27
N GLY A 176 6.34 7.61 2.98
CA GLY A 176 5.16 8.14 3.68
C GLY A 176 4.79 9.57 3.29
N ARG A 177 5.39 10.13 2.23
CA ARG A 177 5.14 11.49 1.75
C ARG A 177 3.89 11.52 0.88
N ARG A 178 3.16 12.64 0.90
CA ARG A 178 1.86 12.81 0.23
C ARG A 178 1.86 14.09 -0.62
N PRO A 179 1.27 14.10 -1.83
CA PRO A 179 1.38 15.25 -2.74
C PRO A 179 0.87 16.56 -2.17
N VAL A 180 -0.28 16.53 -1.50
CA VAL A 180 -0.89 17.73 -0.90
C VAL A 180 -0.03 18.30 0.23
N THR A 181 0.61 17.43 1.01
CA THR A 181 1.48 17.87 2.11
C THR A 181 2.73 18.53 1.55
N GLU A 182 3.37 17.88 0.56
CA GLU A 182 4.53 18.45 -0.13
C GLU A 182 4.21 19.82 -0.68
N LEU A 183 3.17 19.93 -1.51
CA LEU A 183 2.83 21.17 -2.17
C LEU A 183 2.67 22.34 -1.18
N ARG A 184 2.10 22.10 0.00
CA ARG A 184 1.95 23.12 1.05
C ARG A 184 3.30 23.59 1.62
N GLU A 185 4.26 22.69 1.76
CA GLU A 185 5.60 23.02 2.25
C GLU A 185 6.38 23.84 1.21
N TRP A 186 6.35 23.43 -0.05
CA TRP A 186 6.98 24.16 -1.16
C TRP A 186 6.39 25.57 -1.36
N TRP A 187 5.07 25.71 -1.24
CA TRP A 187 4.43 27.03 -1.30
C TRP A 187 4.86 27.90 -0.11
N ARG A 188 4.95 27.36 1.11
CA ARG A 188 5.34 28.16 2.30
C ARG A 188 6.68 28.88 2.11
N VAL A 189 7.61 28.25 1.40
CA VAL A 189 8.95 28.82 1.12
C VAL A 189 9.02 29.60 -0.19
N GLY A 190 7.89 29.76 -0.89
CA GLY A 190 7.76 30.59 -2.09
C GLY A 190 8.26 29.94 -3.38
N ILE A 191 8.38 28.62 -3.44
CA ILE A 191 8.74 27.92 -4.68
C ILE A 191 7.49 27.73 -5.56
N PRO A 192 7.52 28.12 -6.85
CA PRO A 192 6.40 27.92 -7.77
C PRO A 192 6.07 26.44 -7.98
N PHE A 193 4.78 26.17 -8.23
CA PHE A 193 4.27 24.82 -8.45
C PHE A 193 5.01 24.08 -9.57
N GLU A 194 5.29 24.75 -10.70
CA GLU A 194 5.99 24.14 -11.83
C GLU A 194 7.43 23.70 -11.53
N GLU A 195 8.09 24.28 -10.53
CA GLU A 195 9.47 23.96 -10.20
C GLU A 195 9.59 22.79 -9.22
N VAL A 196 8.50 22.43 -8.54
CA VAL A 196 8.52 21.46 -7.42
C VAL A 196 9.09 20.12 -7.85
N ALA A 197 8.69 19.58 -8.99
CA ALA A 197 9.18 18.28 -9.43
C ALA A 197 10.68 18.26 -9.75
N ASP A 198 11.25 19.37 -10.23
CA ASP A 198 12.67 19.43 -10.54
C ASP A 198 13.52 19.46 -9.28
N TRP A 199 13.13 20.26 -8.30
CA TRP A 199 13.80 20.30 -7.00
C TRP A 199 13.59 19.00 -6.20
N LEU A 200 12.35 18.52 -6.13
CA LEU A 200 11.99 17.29 -5.42
C LEU A 200 12.62 16.06 -6.06
N GLY A 201 12.63 15.98 -7.40
CA GLY A 201 13.27 14.92 -8.17
C GLY A 201 14.80 14.98 -8.12
N ALA A 202 15.39 16.16 -7.95
CA ALA A 202 16.82 16.31 -7.62
C ALA A 202 17.15 15.82 -6.20
N GLY A 203 16.14 15.54 -5.37
CA GLY A 203 16.25 15.07 -4.01
C GLY A 203 16.49 16.19 -3.00
N LEU A 204 16.08 17.41 -3.32
CA LEU A 204 16.19 18.59 -2.47
C LEU A 204 14.87 18.85 -1.75
N GLY A 205 14.94 19.25 -0.49
CA GLY A 205 13.78 19.70 0.28
C GLY A 205 13.38 21.15 -0.02
N PRO A 206 12.22 21.61 0.47
CA PRO A 206 11.72 22.96 0.24
C PRO A 206 12.72 24.07 0.68
N ASP A 207 13.27 23.96 1.89
CA ASP A 207 14.20 24.96 2.42
C ASP A 207 15.54 24.98 1.65
N GLU A 208 16.03 23.81 1.25
CA GLU A 208 17.25 23.68 0.44
C GLU A 208 17.05 24.34 -0.93
N ALA A 209 15.92 24.07 -1.59
CA ALA A 209 15.58 24.67 -2.87
C ALA A 209 15.43 26.19 -2.78
N ALA A 210 14.79 26.70 -1.73
CA ALA A 210 14.68 28.15 -1.48
C ALA A 210 16.06 28.79 -1.29
N GLY A 211 16.94 28.15 -0.51
CA GLY A 211 18.32 28.57 -0.33
C GLY A 211 19.12 28.54 -1.65
N HIS A 212 18.94 27.49 -2.46
CA HIS A 212 19.57 27.37 -3.78
C HIS A 212 19.11 28.47 -4.74
N ARG A 213 17.80 28.76 -4.82
CA ARG A 213 17.26 29.88 -5.61
C ARG A 213 17.82 31.23 -5.16
N ALA A 214 17.89 31.48 -3.85
CA ALA A 214 18.43 32.72 -3.30
C ALA A 214 19.92 32.92 -3.67
N ASN A 215 20.65 31.82 -3.85
CA ASN A 215 22.05 31.80 -4.27
C ASN A 215 22.23 31.73 -5.81
N GLY A 216 21.16 31.87 -6.59
CA GLY A 216 21.22 31.93 -8.06
C GLY A 216 21.28 30.57 -8.76
N VAL A 217 21.05 29.46 -8.05
CA VAL A 217 20.89 28.14 -8.67
C VAL A 217 19.53 28.08 -9.34
N THR A 218 19.49 27.70 -10.61
CA THR A 218 18.26 27.75 -11.41
C THR A 218 17.55 26.40 -11.42
N VAL A 219 16.24 26.42 -11.72
CA VAL A 219 15.43 25.20 -11.84
C VAL A 219 15.97 24.26 -12.92
N GLU A 220 16.59 24.79 -13.99
CA GLU A 220 17.21 23.96 -15.04
C GLU A 220 18.40 23.17 -14.51
N GLN A 221 19.12 23.68 -13.51
CA GLN A 221 20.19 22.94 -12.86
C GLN A 221 19.63 21.81 -11.98
N ALA A 222 18.51 22.05 -11.30
CA ALA A 222 17.77 21.01 -10.57
C ALA A 222 17.25 19.92 -11.52
N ALA A 223 16.66 20.32 -12.66
CA ALA A 223 16.20 19.40 -13.70
C ALA A 223 17.33 18.49 -14.23
N ARG A 224 18.54 19.04 -14.44
CA ARG A 224 19.71 18.24 -14.83
C ARG A 224 20.12 17.23 -13.76
N LEU A 225 20.05 17.61 -12.48
CA LEU A 225 20.37 16.70 -11.38
C LEU A 225 19.32 15.58 -11.26
N ARG A 226 18.05 15.92 -11.41
CA ARG A 226 16.93 14.97 -11.49
C ARG A 226 17.16 13.95 -12.61
N ASP A 227 17.51 14.40 -13.81
CA ASP A 227 17.80 13.52 -14.95
C ASP A 227 19.00 12.58 -14.68
N GLN A 228 20.06 13.08 -14.06
CA GLN A 228 21.19 12.25 -13.65
C GLN A 228 20.78 11.18 -12.63
N ARG A 229 19.91 11.54 -11.67
CA ARG A 229 19.39 10.59 -10.67
C ARG A 229 18.51 9.53 -11.31
N ARG A 230 17.69 9.90 -12.30
CA ARG A 230 16.87 8.96 -13.08
C ARG A 230 17.73 7.95 -13.82
N ARG A 231 18.73 8.41 -14.58
CA ARG A 231 19.66 7.52 -15.33
C ARG A 231 20.45 6.57 -14.43
N ARG A 232 20.73 6.94 -13.18
CA ARG A 232 21.39 6.03 -12.22
C ARG A 232 20.48 4.92 -11.70
N ARG A 233 19.16 5.09 -11.81
CA ARG A 233 18.14 4.15 -11.32
C ARG A 233 17.71 3.15 -12.39
N GLU A 234 17.85 3.53 -13.65
CA GLU A 234 17.70 2.67 -14.82
C GLU A 234 19.11 2.29 -15.29
N PRO A 235 19.78 1.29 -14.69
CA PRO A 235 20.99 0.75 -15.33
C PRO A 235 20.55 0.21 -16.69
N ASP A 236 21.21 0.69 -17.77
CA ASP A 236 20.97 0.26 -19.15
C ASP A 236 20.74 -1.28 -19.20
N GLU A 237 19.61 -1.69 -19.79
CA GLU A 237 19.27 -3.10 -20.06
C GLU A 237 20.37 -3.86 -20.82
#